data_AF-A0A8H4JHC2-F1
#
_entry.id   AF-A0A8H4JHC2-F1
#
_cell.length_a   1.000
_cell.length_b   1.000
_cell.length_c   1.000
_cell.angle_alpha   90.00
_cell.angle_beta   90.00
_cell.angle_gamma   90.00
#
_symmetry.space_group_name_H-M   'P 1'
#
loop_
_entity.id
_entity.type
_entity.pdbx_description
1 polymer ?
#
loop_
_entity_poly.entity_id
_entity_poly.type
_entity_poly.pdbx_seq_one_letter_code
_entity_poly.pdbx_strand_id
1 'polypeptide(L)'
;MEQPKTFSIFQNLPAELRLHIWKLALPNFSQPGLFPNGGKDCWFPQWLTPGNPNFDPGTNDNNFYLGFRPKLLTIEISLPTFFVNSEARGVTLSWIRENGVQMRFSQDQLRFTRCIDRRLDALYAPMNKGPGR
;
A
#
# COMPACT_ATOMS: atom_id res chain seq x y z
N MET A 1 -15.45 -37.38 15.30
CA MET A 1 -14.32 -36.64 14.70
C MET A 1 -14.73 -36.34 13.26
N GLU A 2 -15.12 -35.10 12.97
CA GLU A 2 -15.47 -34.70 11.60
C GLU A 2 -14.18 -34.56 10.78
N GLN A 3 -14.09 -35.31 9.68
CA GLN A 3 -13.03 -35.16 8.69
C GLN A 3 -13.14 -33.75 8.07
N PRO A 4 -12.04 -32.99 7.91
CA PRO A 4 -12.09 -31.74 7.18
C PRO A 4 -12.59 -32.04 5.76
N LYS A 5 -13.67 -31.37 5.33
CA LYS A 5 -14.18 -31.47 3.97
C LYS A 5 -13.15 -30.85 3.01
N THR A 6 -12.22 -31.65 2.54
CA THR A 6 -11.28 -31.25 1.49
C THR A 6 -12.07 -30.90 0.24
N PHE A 7 -11.96 -29.66 -0.22
CA PHE A 7 -12.65 -29.15 -1.40
C PHE A 7 -12.07 -29.80 -2.67
N SER A 8 -12.43 -31.06 -2.93
CA SER A 8 -11.84 -31.91 -3.98
C SER A 8 -12.20 -31.45 -5.40
N ILE A 9 -13.29 -30.71 -5.56
CA ILE A 9 -13.83 -30.30 -6.86
C ILE A 9 -12.87 -29.36 -7.57
N PHE A 10 -12.15 -28.51 -6.84
CA PHE A 10 -11.25 -27.53 -7.46
C PHE A 10 -10.11 -28.20 -8.23
N GLN A 11 -9.55 -29.30 -7.72
CA GLN A 11 -8.45 -30.02 -8.40
C GLN A 11 -8.92 -30.74 -9.67
N ASN A 12 -10.20 -31.07 -9.77
CA ASN A 12 -10.78 -31.75 -10.93
C ASN A 12 -11.13 -30.79 -12.08
N LEU A 13 -10.98 -29.48 -11.89
CA LEU A 13 -11.20 -28.51 -12.95
C LEU A 13 -10.03 -28.50 -13.95
N PRO A 14 -10.31 -28.28 -15.25
CA PRO A 14 -9.29 -27.96 -16.24
C PRO A 14 -8.36 -26.83 -15.76
N ALA A 15 -7.09 -26.92 -16.16
CA ALA A 15 -6.06 -25.98 -15.70
C ALA A 15 -6.42 -24.53 -16.04
N GLU A 16 -7.04 -24.30 -17.19
CA GLU A 16 -7.50 -22.99 -17.66
C GLU A 16 -8.50 -22.37 -16.68
N LEU A 17 -9.46 -23.17 -16.19
CA LEU A 17 -10.46 -22.70 -15.23
C LEU A 17 -9.84 -22.44 -13.86
N ARG A 18 -8.93 -23.30 -13.40
CA ARG A 18 -8.22 -23.09 -12.13
C ARG A 18 -7.41 -21.80 -12.15
N LEU A 19 -6.66 -21.57 -13.22
CA LEU A 19 -5.91 -20.33 -13.44
C LEU A 19 -6.83 -19.11 -13.51
N HIS A 20 -7.98 -19.23 -14.18
CA HIS A 20 -8.96 -18.15 -14.26
C HIS A 20 -9.53 -17.78 -12.88
N ILE A 21 -9.88 -18.80 -12.06
CA ILE A 21 -10.36 -18.59 -10.70
C ILE A 21 -9.28 -17.88 -9.85
N TRP A 22 -8.02 -18.29 -9.95
CA TRP A 22 -6.94 -17.61 -9.23
C TRP A 22 -6.75 -16.16 -9.64
N LYS A 23 -6.89 -15.85 -10.93
CA LYS A 23 -6.84 -14.47 -11.43
C LYS A 23 -8.00 -13.63 -10.88
N LEU A 24 -9.20 -14.19 -10.83
CA LEU A 24 -10.39 -13.51 -10.29
C LEU A 24 -10.32 -13.31 -8.77
N ALA A 25 -9.62 -14.19 -8.05
CA ALA A 25 -9.45 -14.10 -6.61
C ALA A 25 -8.43 -13.03 -6.17
N LEU A 26 -7.68 -12.43 -7.09
CA LEU A 26 -6.75 -11.35 -6.80
C LEU A 26 -7.48 -10.02 -6.57
N PRO A 27 -6.98 -9.16 -5.68
CA PRO A 27 -7.64 -7.90 -5.38
C PRO A 27 -7.61 -6.94 -6.57
N ASN A 28 -8.65 -6.12 -6.69
CA ASN A 28 -8.69 -5.04 -7.68
C ASN A 28 -8.26 -3.73 -7.01
N PHE A 29 -7.21 -3.09 -7.53
CA PHE A 29 -6.70 -1.82 -7.01
C PHE A 29 -7.57 -0.60 -7.31
N SER A 30 -8.75 -0.79 -7.91
CA SER A 30 -9.71 0.28 -8.14
C SER A 30 -10.30 0.88 -6.86
N GLN A 31 -10.06 0.29 -5.68
CA GLN A 31 -10.54 0.85 -4.41
C GLN A 31 -9.51 1.82 -3.81
N PRO A 32 -9.90 3.09 -3.61
CA PRO A 32 -9.01 4.11 -3.07
C PRO A 32 -8.72 3.85 -1.58
N GLY A 33 -7.45 3.98 -1.18
CA GLY A 33 -7.04 3.95 0.22
C GLY A 33 -7.17 5.34 0.86
N LEU A 34 -7.72 5.38 2.08
CA LEU A 34 -7.78 6.60 2.91
C LEU A 34 -6.72 6.55 4.01
N PHE A 35 -5.86 7.58 4.08
CA PHE A 35 -4.77 7.64 5.06
C PHE A 35 -4.97 8.75 6.07
N PRO A 36 -5.18 8.46 7.36
CA PRO A 36 -5.12 9.48 8.39
C PRO A 36 -3.67 9.91 8.62
N ASN A 37 -3.38 11.19 8.44
CA ASN A 37 -2.12 11.86 8.83
C ASN A 37 -0.84 11.36 8.15
N GLY A 38 -0.91 10.52 7.12
CA GLY A 38 0.21 10.24 6.22
C GLY A 38 1.38 9.42 6.77
N GLY A 39 1.35 9.00 8.03
CA GLY A 39 2.46 8.27 8.67
C GLY A 39 3.58 9.19 9.19
N LYS A 40 4.30 8.75 10.23
CA LYS A 40 5.27 9.59 10.97
C LYS A 40 6.45 10.07 10.12
N ASP A 41 6.93 9.24 9.19
CA ASP A 41 8.15 9.54 8.40
C ASP A 41 7.86 10.20 7.05
N CYS A 42 6.59 10.37 6.71
CA CYS A 42 6.22 10.97 5.42
C CYS A 42 6.21 12.50 5.49
N TRP A 43 6.19 13.08 6.68
CA TRP A 43 6.28 14.52 6.88
C TRP A 43 7.70 14.91 7.28
N PHE A 44 8.20 16.01 6.72
CA PHE A 44 9.51 16.54 7.10
C PHE A 44 9.49 18.07 7.08
N PRO A 45 10.19 18.73 8.03
CA PRO A 45 10.34 20.17 7.99
C PRO A 45 11.22 20.55 6.79
N GLN A 46 10.79 21.56 6.04
CA GLN A 46 11.55 22.12 4.95
C GLN A 46 11.66 23.64 5.15
N TRP A 47 12.89 24.10 5.38
CA TRP A 47 13.19 25.51 5.55
C TRP A 47 13.07 26.26 4.23
N LEU A 48 12.42 27.42 4.29
CA LEU A 48 12.36 28.38 3.20
C LEU A 48 13.70 29.10 3.10
N THR A 49 14.19 29.25 1.87
CA THR A 49 15.39 30.03 1.57
C THR A 49 14.98 31.43 1.11
N PRO A 50 15.87 32.44 1.19
CA PRO A 50 15.57 33.82 0.76
C PRO A 50 15.12 33.99 -0.70
N GLY A 51 15.30 32.97 -1.54
CA GLY A 51 14.80 32.95 -2.92
C GLY A 51 13.36 32.42 -3.06
N ASN A 52 12.71 31.99 -1.98
CA ASN A 52 11.32 31.54 -2.01
C ASN A 52 10.38 32.74 -1.84
N PRO A 53 9.32 32.88 -2.66
CA PRO A 53 8.38 34.01 -2.57
C PRO A 53 7.62 34.09 -1.23
N ASN A 54 7.55 32.98 -0.48
CA ASN A 54 6.91 32.93 0.84
C ASN A 54 7.91 33.10 1.99
N PHE A 55 9.18 33.39 1.70
CA PHE A 55 10.19 33.63 2.73
C PHE A 55 9.95 34.99 3.40
N ASP A 56 9.81 34.97 4.72
CA ASP A 56 9.65 36.16 5.55
C ASP A 56 10.98 36.50 6.25
N PRO A 57 11.69 37.55 5.83
CA PRO A 57 12.94 37.95 6.46
C PRO A 57 12.76 38.49 7.90
N GLY A 58 11.53 38.83 8.31
CA GLY A 58 11.22 39.44 9.61
C GLY A 58 10.99 38.44 10.75
N THR A 59 10.65 37.19 10.45
CA THR A 59 10.29 36.19 11.47
C THR A 59 10.88 34.82 11.13
N ASN A 60 11.94 34.41 11.84
CA ASN A 60 12.61 33.13 11.58
C ASN A 60 11.71 31.91 11.89
N ASP A 61 10.72 32.07 12.78
CA ASP A 61 9.83 31.01 13.20
C ASP A 61 8.81 30.58 12.12
N ASN A 62 8.60 31.38 11.09
CA ASN A 62 7.63 31.11 10.00
C ASN A 62 8.30 30.68 8.68
N ASN A 63 9.63 30.59 8.64
CA ASN A 63 10.38 30.22 7.43
C ASN A 63 10.52 28.72 7.23
N PHE A 64 9.49 27.93 7.55
CA PHE A 64 9.47 26.53 7.18
C PHE A 64 8.05 26.07 6.85
N TYR A 65 7.96 25.07 5.98
CA TYR A 65 6.73 24.33 5.73
C TYR A 65 6.94 22.85 5.97
N LEU A 66 5.83 22.11 6.04
CA LEU A 66 5.85 20.66 6.15
C LEU A 66 5.82 20.04 4.76
N GLY A 67 6.95 19.49 4.31
CA GLY A 67 7.03 18.71 3.08
C GLY A 67 6.44 17.32 3.27
N PHE A 68 5.82 16.77 2.22
CA PHE A 68 5.25 15.41 2.22
C PHE A 68 5.98 14.49 1.24
N ARG A 69 6.38 13.30 1.71
CA ARG A 69 7.06 12.24 0.93
C ARG A 69 6.09 11.08 0.64
N PRO A 70 5.25 11.17 -0.40
CA PRO A 70 4.25 10.15 -0.69
C PRO A 70 4.86 8.77 -1.01
N LYS A 71 6.13 8.72 -1.44
CA LYS A 71 6.83 7.45 -1.73
C LYS A 71 7.10 6.59 -0.48
N LEU A 72 7.09 7.20 0.71
CA LEU A 72 7.27 6.48 1.97
C LEU A 72 5.94 5.92 2.49
N LEU A 73 4.82 6.42 1.96
CA LEU A 73 3.51 5.94 2.35
C LEU A 73 3.14 4.71 1.51
N THR A 74 3.04 3.57 2.19
CA THR A 74 2.70 2.30 1.58
C THR A 74 1.48 1.68 2.23
N ILE A 75 0.71 0.96 1.44
CA ILE A 75 -0.57 0.37 1.83
C ILE A 75 -0.38 -1.13 1.90
N GLU A 76 -0.67 -1.71 3.05
CA GLU A 76 -0.68 -3.17 3.18
C GLU A 76 -1.89 -3.75 2.45
N ILE A 77 -1.65 -4.80 1.66
CA ILE A 77 -2.67 -5.49 0.90
C ILE A 77 -2.67 -6.96 1.28
N SER A 78 -3.88 -7.53 1.39
CA SER A 78 -4.03 -8.95 1.67
C SER A 78 -3.91 -9.74 0.36
N LEU A 79 -2.99 -10.70 0.32
CA LEU A 79 -2.86 -11.66 -0.79
C LEU A 79 -2.91 -13.10 -0.29
N PRO A 80 -4.09 -13.59 0.18
CA PRO A 80 -4.21 -14.96 0.71
C PRO A 80 -3.84 -16.02 -0.32
N THR A 81 -4.12 -15.76 -1.60
CA THR A 81 -3.81 -16.65 -2.74
C THR A 81 -2.34 -17.02 -2.82
N PHE A 82 -1.43 -16.18 -2.32
CA PHE A 82 0.00 -16.46 -2.27
C PHE A 82 0.35 -17.70 -1.42
N PHE A 83 -0.47 -18.01 -0.42
CA PHE A 83 -0.19 -19.06 0.58
C PHE A 83 -1.00 -20.34 0.36
N VAL A 84 -1.89 -20.40 -0.64
CA VAL A 84 -2.80 -21.53 -0.82
C VAL A 84 -2.09 -22.77 -1.36
N ASN A 85 -1.44 -22.65 -2.53
CA ASN A 85 -0.68 -23.72 -3.17
C ASN A 85 0.30 -23.14 -4.20
N SER A 86 1.11 -23.99 -4.84
CA SER A 86 2.13 -23.57 -5.81
C SER A 86 1.54 -22.89 -7.06
N GLU A 87 0.38 -23.32 -7.54
CA GLU A 87 -0.29 -22.74 -8.71
C GLU A 87 -0.80 -21.33 -8.41
N ALA A 88 -1.57 -21.18 -7.32
CA ALA A 88 -2.08 -19.90 -6.86
C ALA A 88 -0.93 -18.93 -6.61
N ARG A 89 0.14 -19.39 -5.95
CA ARG A 89 1.34 -18.60 -5.71
C ARG A 89 2.01 -18.13 -7.01
N GLY A 90 2.06 -18.98 -8.04
CA GLY A 90 2.57 -18.61 -9.35
C GLY A 90 1.77 -17.48 -9.99
N VAL A 91 0.44 -17.58 -9.98
CA VAL A 91 -0.46 -16.54 -10.50
C VAL A 91 -0.30 -15.23 -9.70
N THR A 92 -0.27 -15.31 -8.37
CA THR A 92 -0.10 -14.15 -7.50
C THR A 92 1.26 -13.47 -7.70
N LEU A 93 2.34 -14.23 -7.91
CA LEU A 93 3.67 -13.69 -8.18
C LEU A 93 3.72 -12.90 -9.50
N SER A 94 3.09 -13.41 -10.56
CA SER A 94 2.97 -12.66 -11.82
C SER A 94 2.22 -11.35 -11.62
N TRP A 95 1.07 -11.42 -10.94
CA TRP A 95 0.26 -10.23 -10.67
C TRP A 95 0.97 -9.20 -9.76
N ILE A 96 1.74 -9.65 -8.75
CA ILE A 96 2.56 -8.78 -7.89
C ILE A 96 3.52 -7.94 -8.74
N ARG A 97 4.20 -8.58 -9.71
CA ARG A 97 5.16 -7.92 -10.61
C ARG A 97 4.48 -6.92 -11.52
N GLU A 98 3.35 -7.32 -12.12
CA GLU A 98 2.58 -6.48 -13.05
C GLU A 98 2.04 -5.21 -12.39
N ASN A 99 1.71 -5.27 -11.10
CA ASN A 99 1.08 -4.16 -10.39
C ASN A 99 2.02 -3.41 -9.42
N GLY A 100 3.33 -3.67 -9.47
CA GLY A 100 4.31 -2.94 -8.64
C GLY A 100 4.14 -3.14 -7.14
N VAL A 101 3.60 -4.28 -6.72
CA VAL A 101 3.47 -4.65 -5.31
C VAL A 101 4.85 -5.07 -4.77
N GLN A 102 5.17 -4.58 -3.59
CA GLN A 102 6.40 -4.92 -2.88
C GLN A 102 6.12 -6.02 -1.85
N MET A 103 7.00 -7.01 -1.82
CA MET A 103 7.05 -8.02 -0.77
C MET A 103 8.05 -7.56 0.29
N ARG A 104 7.62 -7.43 1.54
CA ARG A 104 8.46 -7.00 2.67
C ARG A 104 8.41 -8.05 3.77
N PHE A 105 9.57 -8.45 4.26
CA PHE A 105 9.68 -9.28 5.45
C PHE A 105 9.93 -8.37 6.66
N SER A 106 9.07 -8.48 7.67
CA SER A 106 9.22 -7.75 8.93
C SER A 106 8.76 -8.63 10.08
N GLN A 107 9.58 -8.79 11.11
CA GLN A 107 9.26 -9.60 12.31
C GLN A 107 8.74 -11.00 11.94
N ASP A 108 9.42 -11.69 11.02
CA ASP A 108 9.04 -13.01 10.48
C ASP A 108 7.69 -13.09 9.76
N GLN A 109 7.06 -11.94 9.47
CA GLN A 109 5.84 -11.87 8.68
C GLN A 109 6.12 -11.29 7.30
N LEU A 110 5.63 -12.00 6.27
CA LEU A 110 5.60 -11.52 4.90
C LEU A 110 4.40 -10.58 4.74
N ARG A 111 4.68 -9.32 4.40
CA ARG A 111 3.68 -8.30 4.08
C ARG A 111 3.78 -7.93 2.60
N PHE A 112 2.62 -7.67 2.01
CA PHE A 112 2.54 -7.15 0.65
C PHE A 112 2.11 -5.71 0.74
N THR A 113 2.87 -4.82 0.10
CA THR A 113 2.53 -3.39 0.13
C THR A 113 2.54 -2.79 -1.26
N ARG A 114 1.65 -1.85 -1.52
CA ARG A 114 1.72 -0.98 -2.71
C ARG A 114 2.01 0.45 -2.31
N CYS A 115 2.62 1.22 -3.21
CA CYS A 115 2.73 2.67 -3.04
C CYS A 115 1.35 3.32 -3.20
N ILE A 116 1.21 4.52 -2.64
CA ILE A 116 0.06 5.38 -2.95
C ILE A 116 0.04 5.76 -4.42
N ASP A 117 -1.14 5.63 -5.03
CA ASP A 117 -1.48 6.22 -6.32
C ASP A 117 -2.13 7.58 -6.07
N ARG A 118 -1.47 8.66 -6.50
CA ARG A 118 -1.95 10.03 -6.34
C ARG A 118 -3.26 10.33 -7.08
N ARG A 119 -3.63 9.50 -8.05
CA ARG A 119 -4.87 9.66 -8.84
C ARG A 119 -6.07 9.00 -8.17
N LEU A 120 -5.84 7.96 -7.36
CA LEU A 120 -6.89 7.14 -6.76
C LEU A 120 -6.96 7.34 -5.25
N ASP A 121 -5.83 7.33 -4.55
CA ASP A 121 -5.80 7.37 -3.08
C ASP A 121 -5.91 8.80 -2.53
N ALA A 122 -6.46 8.92 -1.33
CA ALA A 122 -6.66 10.19 -0.64
C ALA A 122 -5.93 10.22 0.71
N LEU A 123 -5.24 11.33 0.97
CA LEU A 123 -4.64 11.64 2.26
C LEU A 123 -5.60 12.51 3.06
N TYR A 124 -6.03 12.03 4.22
CA TYR A 124 -6.79 12.83 5.16
C TYR A 124 -5.83 13.68 6.01
N ALA A 125 -5.91 15.00 5.83
CA ALA A 125 -5.19 16.00 6.61
C ALA A 125 -6.19 16.77 7.49
N PRO A 126 -6.30 16.46 8.79
CA PRO A 126 -7.22 17.16 9.68
C PRO A 126 -6.75 18.62 9.87
N MET A 127 -7.64 19.58 9.61
CA MET A 127 -7.35 21.02 9.70
C MET A 127 -6.95 21.51 11.09
N ASN A 128 -7.20 20.72 12.16
CA ASN A 128 -7.07 21.16 13.55
C ASN A 128 -5.99 20.42 14.36
N LYS A 129 -5.12 19.63 13.71
CA LYS A 129 -3.95 19.04 14.37
C LYS A 129 -2.74 19.29 13.51
N GLY A 130 -1.91 20.26 13.91
CA GLY A 130 -0.52 20.30 13.42
C GLY A 130 0.14 18.93 13.68
N PRO A 131 1.14 18.53 12.86
CA PRO A 131 1.94 17.35 13.20
C PRO A 131 2.43 17.52 14.64
N GLY A 132 2.19 16.51 15.47
CA GLY A 132 2.20 16.60 16.93
C GLY A 132 3.33 17.45 17.51
N ARG A 133 2.94 18.37 18.39
CA ARG A 133 3.76 18.72 19.55
C ARG A 133 3.66 17.60 20.58
#